data_AF-A0A7C3FHS0-F1
#
_entry.id   AF-A0A7C3FHS0-F1
#
_cell.length_a   1.000
_cell.length_b   1.000
_cell.length_c   1.000
_cell.angle_alpha   90.00
_cell.angle_beta   90.00
_cell.angle_gamma   90.00
#
_symmetry.space_group_name_H-M   'P 1'
#
loop_
_entity.id
_entity.type
_entity.pdbx_description
1 polymer ?
#
loop_
_entity_poly.entity_id
_entity_poly.type
_entity_poly.pdbx_seq_one_letter_code
_entity_poly.pdbx_strand_id
1 'polypeptide(L)'
;MKNWLTHNFRASGSLIVTGAVFAIIVVGTIAAARQPDEAPAERQPQLIIGDTVGADFEELAQETWTTFIAVFRARSGCFGDVRLEAARNLNSRAAYDPGSAIVTVRVPATAAMLKSALIHEWAHHIEFQCAAHQDLRPAFLAAQGLPPDTPWRLDNSPTDAPEIAWSNIPSEQYAEAAIELALGRRQIPGKIHLTKEAVQALEMWAYGE
;
A
#
# COMPACT_ATOMS: atom_id res chain seq x y z
N MET A 1 -9.42 43.30 -22.65
CA MET A 1 -9.74 44.68 -23.13
C MET A 1 -9.19 44.80 -24.54
N LYS A 2 -9.92 45.01 -25.64
CA LYS A 2 -11.26 45.52 -25.94
C LYS A 2 -11.84 44.76 -27.16
N ASN A 3 -13.16 44.63 -27.16
CA ASN A 3 -14.05 44.12 -28.22
C ASN A 3 -14.12 45.07 -29.44
N TRP A 4 -15.13 44.83 -30.30
CA TRP A 4 -15.64 45.55 -31.49
C TRP A 4 -15.18 44.84 -32.78
N LEU A 5 -16.01 44.35 -33.72
CA LEU A 5 -17.43 44.60 -34.07
C LEU A 5 -17.99 43.46 -34.94
N THR A 6 -19.29 43.26 -34.82
CA THR A 6 -20.17 42.48 -35.71
C THR A 6 -20.62 43.27 -36.95
N HIS A 7 -20.94 42.54 -38.02
CA HIS A 7 -22.06 42.71 -38.98
C HIS A 7 -21.69 42.69 -40.48
N ASN A 8 -22.48 41.87 -41.23
CA ASN A 8 -23.08 42.09 -42.56
C ASN A 8 -23.11 40.74 -43.32
N PHE A 9 -24.08 40.35 -44.15
CA PHE A 9 -25.40 40.86 -44.55
C PHE A 9 -26.15 39.64 -45.16
N ARG A 10 -27.49 39.75 -45.23
CA ARG A 10 -28.44 38.75 -45.71
C ARG A 10 -28.25 38.33 -47.19
N ALA A 11 -28.64 37.10 -47.51
CA ALA A 11 -29.32 36.79 -48.77
C ALA A 11 -30.53 35.87 -48.47
N SER A 12 -31.70 36.33 -48.90
CA SER A 12 -33.00 35.66 -48.80
C SER A 12 -33.16 34.65 -49.93
N GLY A 13 -33.74 33.49 -49.62
CA GLY A 13 -34.22 32.53 -50.62
C GLY A 13 -35.27 31.61 -50.00
N SER A 14 -36.54 31.99 -50.13
CA SER A 14 -37.67 31.08 -49.83
C SER A 14 -37.84 30.10 -50.97
N LEU A 15 -37.86 28.81 -50.66
CA LEU A 15 -38.50 27.80 -51.50
C LEU A 15 -39.35 26.90 -50.59
N ILE A 16 -40.66 26.98 -50.81
CA ILE A 16 -41.67 26.14 -50.20
C ILE A 16 -41.62 24.79 -50.92
N VAL A 17 -41.34 23.71 -50.19
CA VAL A 17 -41.67 22.35 -50.62
C VAL A 17 -42.45 21.68 -49.50
N THR A 18 -43.76 21.59 -49.74
CA THR A 18 -44.72 20.79 -48.98
C THR A 18 -44.35 19.32 -49.17
N GLY A 19 -43.90 18.65 -48.10
CA GLY A 19 -43.56 17.24 -48.13
C GLY A 19 -43.82 16.62 -46.76
N ALA A 20 -44.91 15.85 -46.67
CA ALA A 20 -45.30 15.10 -45.49
C ALA A 20 -44.19 14.12 -45.07
N VAL A 21 -43.78 14.14 -43.80
CA VAL A 21 -42.93 13.10 -43.22
C VAL A 21 -43.44 12.73 -41.83
N PHE A 22 -43.87 11.47 -41.76
CA PHE A 22 -44.19 10.61 -40.62
C PHE A 22 -43.71 11.10 -39.24
N ALA A 23 -44.67 11.31 -38.33
CA ALA A 23 -44.42 11.26 -36.90
C ALA A 23 -44.08 9.81 -36.51
N ILE A 24 -42.79 9.49 -36.43
CA ILE A 24 -42.31 8.27 -35.76
C ILE A 24 -42.38 8.55 -34.26
N ILE A 25 -43.41 8.03 -33.60
CA ILE A 25 -43.42 7.90 -32.14
C ILE A 25 -42.39 6.81 -31.81
N VAL A 26 -41.16 7.22 -31.50
CA VAL A 26 -40.21 6.35 -30.81
C VAL A 26 -40.71 6.23 -29.38
N VAL A 27 -41.48 5.18 -29.10
CA VAL A 27 -41.70 4.72 -27.73
C VAL A 27 -40.34 4.21 -27.25
N GLY A 28 -39.55 5.11 -26.68
CA GLY A 28 -38.34 4.75 -25.96
C GLY A 28 -38.73 3.89 -24.77
N THR A 29 -38.48 2.59 -24.87
CA THR A 29 -38.47 1.72 -23.71
C THR A 29 -37.38 2.23 -22.78
N ILE A 30 -37.80 2.84 -21.66
CA ILE A 30 -36.91 3.11 -20.54
C ILE A 30 -36.57 1.72 -19.96
N ALA A 31 -35.57 1.07 -20.55
CA ALA A 31 -34.91 -0.04 -19.90
C ALA A 31 -34.28 0.54 -18.64
N ALA A 32 -34.93 0.32 -17.50
CA ALA A 32 -34.35 0.58 -16.19
C ALA A 32 -33.07 -0.26 -16.11
N ALA A 33 -31.93 0.37 -16.43
CA ALA A 33 -30.64 -0.21 -16.17
C ALA A 33 -30.59 -0.46 -14.66
N ARG A 34 -30.67 -1.72 -14.25
CA ARG A 34 -30.29 -2.15 -12.90
C ARG A 34 -28.87 -1.64 -12.71
N GLN A 35 -28.69 -0.64 -11.84
CA GLN A 35 -27.35 -0.31 -11.39
C GLN A 35 -26.79 -1.61 -10.80
N PRO A 36 -25.60 -2.08 -11.23
CA PRO A 36 -24.96 -3.19 -10.55
C PRO A 36 -24.87 -2.79 -9.08
N ASP A 37 -25.32 -3.68 -8.19
CA ASP A 37 -25.13 -3.51 -6.76
C ASP A 37 -23.66 -3.14 -6.54
N GLU A 38 -23.41 -1.91 -6.07
CA GLU A 38 -22.07 -1.49 -5.68
C GLU A 38 -21.60 -2.49 -4.64
N ALA A 39 -20.56 -3.26 -4.98
CA ALA A 39 -19.91 -4.13 -4.02
C ALA A 39 -19.60 -3.29 -2.76
N PRO A 40 -19.90 -3.79 -1.55
CA PRO A 40 -19.68 -3.02 -0.34
C PRO A 40 -18.24 -2.51 -0.34
N ALA A 41 -18.07 -1.20 -0.13
CA ALA A 41 -16.77 -0.55 -0.16
C ALA A 41 -15.82 -1.30 0.77
N GLU A 42 -14.74 -1.82 0.20
CA GLU A 42 -13.76 -2.61 0.94
C GLU A 42 -13.18 -1.75 2.06
N ARG A 43 -13.31 -2.20 3.32
CA ARG A 43 -12.86 -1.44 4.48
C ARG A 43 -11.35 -1.28 4.38
N GLN A 44 -10.89 -0.03 4.31
CA GLN A 44 -9.47 0.28 4.33
C GLN A 44 -8.86 -0.05 5.70
N PRO A 45 -7.67 -0.67 5.74
CA PRO A 45 -6.84 -0.85 6.93
C PRO A 45 -6.67 0.43 7.75
N GLN A 46 -6.87 0.33 9.06
CA GLN A 46 -6.67 1.44 10.00
C GLN A 46 -5.44 1.23 10.87
N LEU A 47 -4.74 2.34 11.16
CA LEU A 47 -3.77 2.41 12.24
C LEU A 47 -4.50 2.78 13.54
N ILE A 48 -4.48 1.87 14.51
CA ILE A 48 -5.06 2.08 15.84
C ILE A 48 -3.95 2.52 16.79
N ILE A 49 -4.03 3.75 17.28
CA ILE A 49 -3.05 4.30 18.23
C ILE A 49 -3.37 3.80 19.63
N GLY A 50 -2.40 3.16 20.28
CA GLY A 50 -2.50 2.71 21.67
C GLY A 50 -2.20 3.83 22.67
N ASP A 51 -2.66 3.65 23.91
CA ASP A 51 -2.54 4.67 24.97
C ASP A 51 -1.09 4.97 25.38
N THR A 52 -0.13 4.11 24.99
CA THR A 52 1.29 4.27 25.29
C THR A 52 2.01 5.22 24.32
N VAL A 53 1.37 5.59 23.21
CA VAL A 53 1.95 6.40 22.14
C VAL A 53 1.84 7.89 22.50
N GLY A 54 2.98 8.58 22.57
CA GLY A 54 3.00 10.04 22.73
C GLY A 54 2.55 10.77 21.46
N ALA A 55 1.99 11.97 21.61
CA ALA A 55 1.41 12.74 20.52
C ALA A 55 2.40 13.04 19.36
N ASP A 56 3.68 13.26 19.68
CA ASP A 56 4.73 13.48 18.69
C ASP A 56 5.03 12.22 17.85
N PHE A 57 5.00 11.06 18.49
CA PHE A 57 5.16 9.79 17.79
C PHE A 57 3.90 9.40 17.01
N GLU A 58 2.71 9.69 17.53
CA GLU A 58 1.43 9.49 16.84
C GLU A 58 1.39 10.27 15.51
N GLU A 59 1.74 11.56 15.52
CA GLU A 59 1.76 12.39 14.31
C GLU A 59 2.67 11.78 13.23
N LEU A 60 3.90 11.39 13.63
CA LEU A 60 4.85 10.73 12.73
C LEU A 60 4.32 9.38 12.23
N ALA A 61 3.65 8.60 13.07
CA ALA A 61 3.11 7.30 12.70
C ALA A 61 1.95 7.44 11.70
N GLN A 62 1.04 8.40 11.88
CA GLN A 62 -0.07 8.65 10.96
C GLN A 62 0.43 9.13 9.58
N GLU A 63 1.42 10.01 9.55
CA GLU A 63 2.08 10.44 8.30
C GLU A 63 2.68 9.23 7.58
N THR A 64 3.43 8.40 8.31
CA THR A 64 4.11 7.22 7.75
C THR A 64 3.12 6.15 7.29
N TRP A 65 2.01 5.96 8.02
CA TRP A 65 0.94 5.04 7.64
C TRP A 65 0.27 5.44 6.33
N THR A 66 0.04 6.75 6.14
CA THR A 66 -0.52 7.28 4.89
C THR A 66 0.38 6.94 3.70
N THR A 67 1.70 7.10 3.85
CA THR A 67 2.68 6.70 2.82
C THR A 67 2.64 5.18 2.59
N PHE A 68 2.64 4.38 3.66
CA PHE A 68 2.63 2.92 3.57
C PHE A 68 1.37 2.39 2.86
N ILE A 69 0.18 2.86 3.23
CA ILE A 69 -1.09 2.48 2.61
C ILE A 69 -1.17 2.93 1.15
N ALA A 70 -0.56 4.05 0.78
CA ALA A 70 -0.50 4.47 -0.62
C ALA A 70 0.25 3.45 -1.49
N VAL A 71 1.34 2.86 -0.98
CA VAL A 71 2.11 1.82 -1.66
C VAL A 71 1.33 0.51 -1.76
N PHE A 72 0.77 0.04 -0.64
CA PHE A 72 0.13 -1.27 -0.55
C PHE A 72 -1.39 -1.25 -0.81
N ARG A 73 -1.90 -0.22 -1.49
CA ARG A 73 -3.34 -0.01 -1.69
C ARG A 73 -4.03 -1.20 -2.35
N ALA A 74 -3.40 -1.82 -3.36
CA ALA A 74 -3.97 -2.97 -4.07
C ALA A 74 -4.10 -4.22 -3.19
N ARG A 75 -3.44 -4.22 -2.01
CA ARG A 75 -3.49 -5.30 -1.02
C ARG A 75 -4.30 -4.93 0.22
N SER A 76 -4.94 -3.75 0.26
CA SER A 76 -5.68 -3.27 1.44
C SER A 76 -6.79 -4.21 1.91
N GLY A 77 -7.37 -5.01 1.01
CA GLY A 77 -8.42 -5.98 1.33
C GLY A 77 -8.00 -7.18 2.19
N CYS A 78 -6.70 -7.43 2.39
CA CYS A 78 -6.25 -8.70 3.00
C CYS A 78 -5.47 -8.58 4.32
N PHE A 79 -5.03 -7.40 4.78
CA PHE A 79 -4.22 -7.32 6.01
C PHE A 79 -4.90 -6.68 7.23
N GLY A 80 -6.02 -5.97 7.05
CA GLY A 80 -6.82 -5.47 8.17
C GLY A 80 -6.15 -4.37 8.99
N ASP A 81 -6.65 -4.13 10.20
CA ASP A 81 -6.17 -3.06 11.09
C ASP A 81 -4.92 -3.49 11.87
N VAL A 82 -4.06 -2.53 12.20
CA VAL A 82 -2.86 -2.74 13.04
C VAL A 82 -2.87 -1.78 14.22
N ARG A 83 -2.50 -2.26 15.41
CA ARG A 83 -2.34 -1.42 16.61
C ARG A 83 -0.88 -1.03 16.80
N LEU A 84 -0.64 0.22 17.16
CA LEU A 84 0.68 0.74 17.52
C LEU A 84 0.78 0.98 19.03
N GLU A 85 1.82 0.43 19.64
CA GLU A 85 2.23 0.69 21.01
C GLU A 85 3.67 1.22 21.04
N ALA A 86 4.03 1.92 22.12
CA ALA A 86 5.36 2.43 22.37
C ALA A 86 5.92 1.89 23.69
N ALA A 87 7.18 1.46 23.67
CA ALA A 87 7.87 0.94 24.84
C ALA A 87 9.22 1.61 25.05
N ARG A 88 9.63 1.82 26.29
CA ARG A 88 10.99 2.30 26.60
C ARG A 88 12.02 1.17 26.60
N ASN A 89 11.59 -0.02 27.03
CA ASN A 89 12.44 -1.19 27.19
C ASN A 89 12.02 -2.25 26.17
N LEU A 90 12.80 -2.36 25.10
CA LEU A 90 12.65 -3.40 24.08
C LEU A 90 14.05 -3.83 23.62
N ASN A 91 14.25 -5.14 23.47
CA ASN A 91 15.55 -5.70 23.06
C ASN A 91 15.90 -5.33 21.61
N SER A 92 14.88 -5.10 20.78
CA SER A 92 14.97 -4.63 19.40
C SER A 92 14.53 -3.16 19.29
N ARG A 93 14.54 -2.63 18.05
CA ARG A 93 14.01 -1.29 17.75
C ARG A 93 12.48 -1.29 17.70
N ALA A 94 11.90 -2.39 17.22
CA ALA A 94 10.48 -2.65 17.24
C ALA A 94 10.22 -4.17 17.18
N ALA A 95 8.98 -4.57 17.38
CA ALA A 95 8.54 -5.94 17.22
C ALA A 95 7.05 -5.97 16.82
N TYR A 96 6.70 -6.92 15.98
CA TYR A 96 5.33 -7.26 15.63
C TYR A 96 4.87 -8.56 16.31
N ASP A 97 3.70 -8.50 16.96
CA ASP A 97 2.98 -9.67 17.46
C ASP A 97 1.85 -10.05 16.48
N PRO A 98 1.97 -11.18 15.75
CA PRO A 98 0.93 -11.61 14.82
C PRO A 98 -0.36 -12.08 15.49
N GLY A 99 -0.31 -12.52 16.75
CA GLY A 99 -1.48 -13.00 17.49
C GLY A 99 -2.45 -11.89 17.88
N SER A 100 -1.95 -10.67 18.08
CA SER A 100 -2.74 -9.50 18.46
C SER A 100 -2.71 -8.36 17.45
N ALA A 101 -1.98 -8.50 16.33
CA ALA A 101 -1.72 -7.45 15.35
C ALA A 101 -1.20 -6.16 15.98
N ILE A 102 -0.24 -6.29 16.91
CA ILE A 102 0.38 -5.15 17.61
C ILE A 102 1.81 -4.95 17.12
N VAL A 103 2.11 -3.73 16.69
CA VAL A 103 3.47 -3.23 16.51
C VAL A 103 3.87 -2.47 17.75
N THR A 104 4.96 -2.88 18.41
CA THR A 104 5.55 -2.14 19.54
C THR A 104 6.86 -1.52 19.10
N VAL A 105 7.00 -0.19 19.19
CA VAL A 105 8.22 0.52 18.81
C VAL A 105 8.95 1.06 20.04
N ARG A 106 10.28 0.93 20.06
CA ARG A 106 11.11 1.45 21.14
C ARG A 106 11.27 2.97 21.02
N VAL A 107 10.91 3.69 22.08
CA VAL A 107 11.02 5.14 22.20
C VAL A 107 11.85 5.55 23.44
N PRO A 108 12.58 6.68 23.39
CA PRO A 108 12.71 7.61 22.27
C PRO A 108 13.67 7.11 21.17
N ALA A 109 13.50 7.58 19.94
CA ALA A 109 14.40 7.37 18.82
C ALA A 109 14.31 8.54 17.82
N THR A 110 15.18 8.59 16.81
CA THR A 110 15.10 9.61 15.77
C THR A 110 13.93 9.34 14.81
N ALA A 111 13.40 10.38 14.15
CA ALA A 111 12.34 10.22 13.16
C ALA A 111 12.68 9.18 12.07
N ALA A 112 13.92 9.19 11.56
CA ALA A 112 14.37 8.22 10.56
C ALA A 112 14.32 6.77 11.09
N MET A 113 14.70 6.54 12.35
CA MET A 113 14.60 5.23 12.98
C MET A 113 13.15 4.80 13.19
N LEU A 114 12.29 5.72 13.66
CA LEU A 114 10.87 5.45 13.89
C LEU A 114 10.14 5.11 12.59
N LYS A 115 10.32 5.90 11.52
CA LYS A 115 9.71 5.63 10.21
C LYS A 115 10.16 4.27 9.64
N SER A 116 11.46 3.97 9.75
CA SER A 116 12.01 2.68 9.29
C SER A 116 11.44 1.50 10.09
N ALA A 117 11.38 1.62 11.42
CA ALA A 117 10.85 0.57 12.29
C ALA A 117 9.35 0.33 12.05
N LEU A 118 8.56 1.40 11.90
CA LEU A 118 7.13 1.28 11.60
C LEU A 118 6.89 0.51 10.30
N ILE A 119 7.55 0.91 9.21
CA ILE A 119 7.37 0.26 7.90
C ILE A 119 7.84 -1.19 7.93
N HIS A 120 8.96 -1.47 8.59
CA HIS A 120 9.47 -2.83 8.77
C HIS A 120 8.43 -3.73 9.45
N GLU A 121 7.90 -3.32 10.60
CA GLU A 121 6.93 -4.14 11.33
C GLU A 121 5.57 -4.20 10.64
N TRP A 122 5.14 -3.16 9.93
CA TRP A 122 3.92 -3.20 9.12
C TRP A 122 4.06 -4.12 7.89
N ALA A 123 5.25 -4.26 7.33
CA ALA A 123 5.49 -5.27 6.30
C ALA A 123 5.23 -6.67 6.88
N HIS A 124 5.75 -6.98 8.08
CA HIS A 124 5.42 -8.23 8.76
C HIS A 124 3.92 -8.38 9.05
N HIS A 125 3.22 -7.28 9.38
CA HIS A 125 1.77 -7.32 9.51
C HIS A 125 1.08 -7.78 8.21
N ILE A 126 1.45 -7.21 7.05
CA ILE A 126 0.94 -7.68 5.75
C ILE A 126 1.28 -9.16 5.55
N GLU A 127 2.53 -9.55 5.78
CA GLU A 127 3.01 -10.91 5.58
C GLU A 127 2.27 -11.96 6.42
N PHE A 128 1.85 -11.61 7.63
CA PHE A 128 1.08 -12.49 8.50
C PHE A 128 -0.42 -12.47 8.24
N GLN A 129 -1.00 -11.32 7.89
CA GLN A 129 -2.45 -11.18 7.76
C GLN A 129 -2.96 -11.43 6.33
N CYS A 130 -2.15 -11.10 5.32
CA CYS A 130 -2.54 -11.23 3.91
C CYS A 130 -2.14 -12.58 3.31
N ALA A 131 -3.12 -13.45 3.05
CA ALA A 131 -2.87 -14.74 2.39
C ALA A 131 -2.18 -14.60 1.02
N ALA A 132 -2.53 -13.56 0.24
CA ALA A 132 -1.93 -13.28 -1.07
C ALA A 132 -0.44 -12.89 -1.01
N HIS A 133 0.11 -12.62 0.18
CA HIS A 133 1.55 -12.45 0.34
C HIS A 133 2.33 -13.72 -0.02
N GLN A 134 1.72 -14.91 0.07
CA GLN A 134 2.40 -16.15 -0.32
C GLN A 134 2.81 -16.13 -1.81
N ASP A 135 2.04 -15.46 -2.66
CA ASP A 135 2.28 -15.38 -4.11
C ASP A 135 3.51 -14.52 -4.45
N LEU A 136 3.88 -13.56 -3.60
CA LEU A 136 5.09 -12.74 -3.75
C LEU A 136 6.37 -13.57 -3.60
N ARG A 137 6.37 -14.56 -2.70
CA ARG A 137 7.61 -15.18 -2.19
C ARG A 137 8.49 -15.77 -3.28
N PRO A 138 7.97 -16.57 -4.25
CA PRO A 138 8.83 -17.14 -5.29
C PRO A 138 9.51 -16.07 -6.16
N ALA A 139 8.77 -15.02 -6.53
CA ALA A 139 9.30 -13.93 -7.34
C ALA A 139 10.34 -13.12 -6.57
N PHE A 140 10.08 -12.83 -5.29
CA PHE A 140 11.00 -12.13 -4.42
C PHE A 140 12.31 -12.91 -4.21
N LEU A 141 12.23 -14.22 -3.91
CA LEU A 141 13.41 -15.08 -3.74
C LEU A 141 14.26 -15.10 -5.02
N ALA A 142 13.63 -15.30 -6.18
CA ALA A 142 14.32 -15.30 -7.46
C ALA A 142 15.01 -13.96 -7.75
N ALA A 143 14.30 -12.86 -7.52
CA ALA A 143 14.82 -11.51 -7.73
C ALA A 143 15.99 -11.19 -6.78
N GLN A 144 15.94 -11.70 -5.56
CA GLN A 144 16.99 -11.58 -4.55
C GLN A 144 18.17 -12.54 -4.76
N GLY A 145 18.10 -13.42 -5.76
CA GLY A 145 19.15 -14.40 -6.07
C GLY A 145 19.23 -15.55 -5.05
N LEU A 146 18.14 -15.84 -4.34
CA LEU A 146 18.06 -16.92 -3.36
C LEU A 146 17.51 -18.21 -4.00
N PRO A 147 17.94 -19.39 -3.53
CA PRO A 147 17.35 -20.66 -3.93
C PRO A 147 15.83 -20.68 -3.72
N PRO A 148 15.04 -21.29 -4.62
CA PRO A 148 13.58 -21.30 -4.52
C PRO A 148 13.05 -22.08 -3.31
N ASP A 149 13.86 -22.97 -2.73
CA ASP A 149 13.59 -23.74 -1.53
C ASP A 149 14.09 -23.06 -0.24
N THR A 150 14.62 -21.83 -0.33
CA THR A 150 15.04 -21.05 0.84
C THR A 150 13.85 -20.85 1.79
N PRO A 151 13.95 -21.27 3.06
CA PRO A 151 12.89 -21.04 4.03
C PRO A 151 12.62 -19.54 4.17
N TRP A 152 11.36 -19.15 3.98
CA TRP A 152 10.95 -17.75 4.07
C TRP A 152 11.20 -17.16 5.47
N ARG A 153 11.03 -17.99 6.49
CA ARG A 153 11.40 -17.76 7.89
C ARG A 153 12.13 -18.98 8.42
N LEU A 154 12.93 -18.79 9.46
CA LEU A 154 13.46 -19.91 10.23
C LEU A 154 12.39 -20.34 11.24
N ASP A 155 11.85 -21.55 11.10
CA ASP A 155 10.92 -22.09 12.09
C ASP A 155 11.61 -22.20 13.47
N ASN A 156 11.00 -21.62 14.50
CA ASN A 156 11.38 -21.78 15.91
C ASN A 156 12.86 -21.53 16.25
N SER A 157 13.55 -20.59 15.59
CA SER A 157 14.94 -20.31 15.98
C SER A 157 14.97 -19.54 17.30
N PRO A 158 15.76 -19.98 18.30
CA PRO A 158 15.79 -19.39 19.64
C PRO A 158 16.23 -17.94 19.58
N THR A 159 15.94 -17.18 20.63
CA THR A 159 16.42 -15.82 20.93
C THR A 159 17.95 -15.61 20.81
N ASP A 160 18.72 -16.64 20.47
CA ASP A 160 20.19 -16.68 20.42
C ASP A 160 20.75 -16.92 19.01
N ALA A 161 19.93 -16.93 17.95
CA ALA A 161 20.45 -16.97 16.59
C ALA A 161 21.34 -15.73 16.34
N PRO A 162 22.59 -15.89 15.84
CA PRO A 162 23.49 -14.75 15.61
C PRO A 162 22.83 -13.70 14.71
N GLU A 163 23.08 -12.41 14.95
CA GLU A 163 22.55 -11.29 14.13
C GLU A 163 22.83 -11.46 12.62
N ILE A 164 23.89 -12.20 12.26
CA ILE A 164 24.26 -12.56 10.88
C ILE A 164 23.27 -13.56 10.25
N ALA A 165 22.62 -14.41 11.04
CA ALA A 165 21.59 -15.33 10.56
C ALA A 165 20.33 -14.55 10.16
N TRP A 166 19.98 -13.49 10.90
CA TRP A 166 18.78 -12.66 10.65
C TRP A 166 18.86 -11.91 9.32
N SER A 167 20.02 -11.34 8.96
CA SER A 167 20.16 -10.60 7.70
C SER A 167 19.99 -11.44 6.43
N ASN A 168 20.01 -12.77 6.57
CA ASN A 168 19.85 -13.72 5.48
C ASN A 168 18.44 -14.33 5.41
N ILE A 169 17.53 -13.95 6.33
CA ILE A 169 16.16 -14.43 6.32
C ILE A 169 15.35 -13.66 5.27
N PRO A 170 14.67 -14.33 4.32
CA PRO A 170 13.88 -13.65 3.29
C PRO A 170 12.80 -12.72 3.83
N SER A 171 12.12 -13.10 4.91
CA SER A 171 11.12 -12.27 5.61
C SER A 171 11.70 -10.92 6.06
N GLU A 172 12.91 -10.91 6.62
CA GLU A 172 13.61 -9.69 7.05
C GLU A 172 14.05 -8.83 5.85
N GLN A 173 14.50 -9.48 4.77
CA GLN A 173 14.85 -8.80 3.52
C GLN A 173 13.62 -8.15 2.88
N TYR A 174 12.48 -8.81 2.91
CA TYR A 174 11.20 -8.25 2.46
C TYR A 174 10.81 -7.01 3.28
N ALA A 175 10.92 -7.06 4.61
CA ALA A 175 10.59 -5.93 5.46
C ALA A 175 11.52 -4.72 5.20
N GLU A 176 12.82 -4.95 4.95
CA GLU A 176 13.74 -3.89 4.54
C GLU A 176 13.45 -3.36 3.11
N ALA A 177 13.04 -4.23 2.19
CA ALA A 177 12.62 -3.81 0.85
C ALA A 177 11.38 -2.90 0.90
N ALA A 178 10.46 -3.15 1.82
CA ALA A 178 9.30 -2.29 2.05
C ALA A 178 9.71 -0.88 2.52
N ILE A 179 10.76 -0.76 3.34
CA ILE A 179 11.34 0.55 3.73
C ILE A 179 11.86 1.28 2.48
N GLU A 180 12.63 0.59 1.64
CA GLU A 180 13.19 1.18 0.43
C GLU A 180 12.10 1.62 -0.55
N LEU A 181 11.06 0.81 -0.72
CA LEU A 181 9.91 1.14 -1.56
C LEU A 181 9.11 2.34 -1.02
N ALA A 182 8.75 2.33 0.27
CA ALA A 182 7.89 3.37 0.84
C ALA A 182 8.62 4.71 1.06
N LEU A 183 9.92 4.70 1.37
CA LEU A 183 10.69 5.91 1.64
C LEU A 183 11.62 6.32 0.48
N GLY A 184 11.64 5.57 -0.61
CA GLY A 184 12.51 5.74 -1.77
C GLY A 184 14.00 5.44 -1.51
N ARG A 185 14.38 5.14 -0.26
CA ARG A 185 15.71 4.71 0.17
C ARG A 185 15.66 4.22 1.63
N ARG A 186 16.59 3.34 2.01
CA ARG A 186 16.85 3.03 3.43
C ARG A 186 17.46 4.24 4.14
N GLN A 187 16.79 4.70 5.20
CA GLN A 187 17.24 5.87 5.98
C GLN A 187 18.32 5.50 7.00
N ILE A 188 18.37 4.23 7.42
CA ILE A 188 19.34 3.70 8.38
C ILE A 188 20.16 2.59 7.69
N PRO A 189 21.50 2.66 7.70
CA PRO A 189 22.33 1.57 7.18
C PRO A 189 22.05 0.26 7.94
N GLY A 190 21.80 -0.82 7.19
CA GLY A 190 21.58 -2.16 7.71
C GLY A 190 22.59 -3.16 7.14
N LYS A 191 22.69 -4.34 7.75
CA LYS A 191 23.52 -5.45 7.25
C LYS A 191 22.83 -6.27 6.15
N ILE A 192 21.52 -6.06 5.99
CA ILE A 192 20.71 -6.74 4.98
C ILE A 192 21.13 -6.27 3.59
N HIS A 193 21.52 -7.24 2.77
CA HIS A 193 21.71 -7.05 1.33
C HIS A 193 20.35 -7.04 0.64
N LEU A 194 20.12 -6.07 -0.23
CA LEU A 194 18.94 -6.00 -1.08
C LEU A 194 19.39 -5.77 -2.52
N THR A 195 18.83 -6.56 -3.43
CA THR A 195 18.92 -6.33 -4.86
C THR A 195 17.86 -5.31 -5.28
N LYS A 196 18.08 -4.60 -6.39
CA LYS A 196 17.07 -3.66 -6.92
C LYS A 196 15.87 -4.42 -7.45
N GLU A 197 16.14 -5.60 -8.01
CA GLU A 197 15.19 -6.52 -8.58
C GLU A 197 14.21 -7.01 -7.50
N ALA A 198 14.67 -7.28 -6.27
CA ALA A 198 13.78 -7.66 -5.17
C ALA A 198 12.83 -6.52 -4.75
N VAL A 199 13.31 -5.27 -4.72
CA VAL A 199 12.45 -4.09 -4.48
C VAL A 199 11.42 -3.94 -5.59
N GLN A 200 11.82 -4.16 -6.86
CA GLN A 200 10.91 -4.12 -8.00
C GLN A 200 9.87 -5.25 -7.97
N ALA A 201 10.26 -6.46 -7.57
CA ALA A 201 9.33 -7.58 -7.38
C ALA A 201 8.27 -7.26 -6.31
N LEU A 202 8.70 -6.63 -5.20
CA LEU A 202 7.79 -6.13 -4.18
C LEU A 202 6.88 -5.03 -4.72
N GLU A 203 7.40 -4.08 -5.50
CA GLU A 203 6.62 -2.98 -6.09
C GLU A 203 5.50 -3.50 -7.02
N MET A 204 5.84 -4.39 -7.97
CA MET A 204 4.85 -5.00 -8.87
C MET A 204 3.75 -5.69 -8.07
N TRP A 205 4.13 -6.51 -7.09
CA TRP A 205 3.17 -7.16 -6.22
C TRP A 205 2.35 -6.14 -5.40
N ALA A 206 2.95 -5.11 -4.83
CA ALA A 206 2.23 -4.11 -4.02
C ALA A 206 1.16 -3.37 -4.84
N TYR A 207 1.38 -3.19 -6.14
CA TYR A 207 0.44 -2.58 -7.09
C TYR A 207 -0.58 -3.53 -7.72
N GLY A 208 -0.54 -4.83 -7.37
CA GLY A 208 -1.56 -5.80 -7.80
C GLY A 208 -1.19 -6.59 -9.05
N GLU A 209 0.07 -6.54 -9.49
CA GLU A 209 0.59 -7.35 -10.59
C GLU A 209 1.06 -8.74 -10.14
#